data_AF-A0A0C2WP61-F1
#
_entry.id   AF-A0A0C2WP61-F1
#
_cell.length_a   1.000
_cell.length_b   1.000
_cell.length_c   1.000
_cell.angle_alpha   90.00
_cell.angle_beta   90.00
_cell.angle_gamma   90.00
#
_symmetry.space_group_name_H-M   'P 1'
#
loop_
_entity.id
_entity.type
_entity.pdbx_description
1 polymer ?
#
loop_
_entity_poly.entity_id
_entity_poly.type
_entity_poly.pdbx_seq_one_letter_code
_entity_poly.pdbx_strand_id
1 'polypeptide(L)'
;MDNQLYWATDQTTVTDVAHWLETSNASHIARLQVMLELSKSIQYFHSCGIVLCRRTPLFKIDLDAEFRPKLHISCLEVKRNEYEYENGVFTFGRLFYEMYFNVRLSHSDSTKLKRNTIVKRPSEPEIREDAWQLIQRCCAEDPESRPTIDEVVQEMESWDVESEIATPASDSG
;
A
#
# COMPACT_ATOMS: atom_id res chain seq x y z
N MET A 1 -38.01 -25.90 16.47
CA MET A 1 -36.63 -26.17 15.99
C MET A 1 -36.23 -24.94 15.20
N ASP A 2 -35.74 -23.92 15.90
CA ASP A 2 -35.33 -22.66 15.29
C ASP A 2 -33.80 -22.64 15.28
N ASN A 3 -33.23 -22.99 14.12
CA ASN A 3 -31.81 -22.91 13.89
C ASN A 3 -31.48 -21.49 13.40
N GLN A 4 -31.51 -20.52 14.31
CA GLN A 4 -30.82 -19.24 14.09
C GLN A 4 -29.33 -19.47 14.33
N LEU A 5 -28.63 -19.77 13.24
CA LEU A 5 -27.17 -19.77 13.20
C LEU A 5 -26.71 -18.30 13.29
N TYR A 6 -26.65 -17.79 14.52
CA TYR A 6 -25.88 -16.59 14.84
C TYR A 6 -24.43 -16.90 14.47
N TRP A 7 -23.95 -16.36 13.35
CA TRP A 7 -22.52 -16.15 13.21
C TRP A 7 -22.15 -15.17 14.31
N ALA A 8 -21.48 -15.66 15.35
CA ALA A 8 -20.66 -14.79 16.15
C ALA A 8 -19.58 -14.25 15.20
N THR A 9 -19.76 -13.04 14.66
CA THR A 9 -18.58 -12.27 14.27
C THR A 9 -17.84 -12.07 15.56
N ASP A 10 -16.73 -12.78 15.67
CA ASP A 10 -15.63 -12.30 16.46
C ASP A 10 -15.47 -10.81 16.11
N GLN A 11 -15.71 -9.93 17.08
CA GLN A 11 -15.53 -8.49 16.93
C GLN A 11 -14.02 -8.21 16.91
N THR A 12 -13.33 -8.74 15.90
CA THR A 12 -12.04 -8.23 15.49
C THR A 12 -12.34 -6.86 14.87
N THR A 13 -11.78 -5.80 15.45
CA THR A 13 -11.99 -4.44 14.98
C THR A 13 -11.37 -4.30 13.59
N VAL A 14 -12.17 -4.56 12.57
CA VAL A 14 -11.84 -4.27 11.18
C VAL A 14 -12.00 -2.77 11.00
N THR A 15 -10.90 -2.07 10.75
CA THR A 15 -10.91 -0.65 10.39
C THR A 15 -10.38 -0.50 8.99
N ASP A 16 -10.97 0.40 8.20
CA ASP A 16 -10.36 0.76 6.92
C ASP A 16 -9.06 1.52 7.15
N VAL A 17 -8.12 1.39 6.21
CA VAL A 17 -6.80 2.01 6.27
C VAL A 17 -6.89 3.53 6.42
N ALA A 18 -7.86 4.18 5.78
CA ALA A 18 -7.98 5.64 5.86
C ALA A 18 -8.37 6.08 7.28
N HIS A 19 -9.35 5.40 7.89
CA HIS A 19 -9.72 5.65 9.28
C HIS A 19 -8.56 5.34 10.26
N TRP A 20 -7.83 4.26 10.02
CA TRP A 20 -6.65 3.90 10.83
C TRP A 20 -5.58 4.99 10.81
N LEU A 21 -5.25 5.55 9.63
CA LEU A 21 -4.25 6.63 9.51
C LEU A 21 -4.68 7.90 10.26
N GLU A 22 -5.98 8.22 10.24
CA GLU A 22 -6.54 9.41 10.90
C GLU A 22 -6.52 9.30 12.43
N THR A 23 -6.57 8.08 12.97
CA THR A 23 -6.81 7.85 14.41
C THR A 23 -5.62 7.28 15.18
N SER A 24 -4.69 6.59 14.52
CA SER A 24 -3.67 5.78 15.21
C SER A 24 -2.29 6.44 15.33
N ASN A 25 -2.07 7.61 14.72
CA ASN A 25 -0.73 8.19 14.54
C ASN A 25 0.31 7.14 14.10
N ALA A 26 -0.06 6.32 13.11
CA ALA A 26 0.71 5.16 12.67
C ALA A 26 2.18 5.53 12.38
N SER A 27 3.11 4.78 12.98
CA SER A 27 4.54 4.96 12.76
C SER A 27 4.93 4.64 11.32
N HIS A 28 6.10 5.14 10.91
CA HIS A 28 6.69 4.83 9.60
C HIS A 28 6.83 3.32 9.39
N ILE A 29 7.32 2.61 10.41
CA ILE A 29 7.48 1.15 10.41
C ILE A 29 6.12 0.46 10.17
N ALA A 30 5.06 0.87 10.88
CA ALA A 30 3.74 0.28 10.70
C ALA A 30 3.20 0.50 9.29
N ARG A 31 3.35 1.71 8.72
CA ARG A 31 2.93 2.00 7.34
C ARG A 31 3.70 1.14 6.33
N LEU A 32 5.00 0.97 6.52
CA LEU A 32 5.85 0.14 5.65
C LEU A 32 5.46 -1.34 5.71
N GLN A 33 5.18 -1.85 6.92
CA GLN A 33 4.71 -3.22 7.11
C GLN A 33 3.36 -3.47 6.43
N VAL A 34 2.38 -2.57 6.60
CA VAL A 34 1.08 -2.70 5.91
C VAL A 34 1.28 -2.69 4.39
N MET A 35 2.14 -1.82 3.86
CA MET A 35 2.42 -1.79 2.42
C MET A 35 3.14 -3.05 1.92
N LEU A 36 4.02 -3.65 2.73
CA LEU A 36 4.69 -4.92 2.40
C LEU A 36 3.67 -6.08 2.36
N GLU A 37 2.78 -6.15 3.34
CA GLU A 37 1.73 -7.18 3.33
C GLU A 37 0.74 -6.97 2.16
N LEU A 38 0.50 -5.71 1.78
CA LEU A 38 -0.31 -5.39 0.60
C LEU A 38 0.39 -5.83 -0.69
N SER A 39 1.69 -5.60 -0.84
CA SER A 39 2.44 -6.04 -2.03
C SER A 39 2.47 -7.56 -2.15
N LYS A 40 2.64 -8.30 -1.05
CA LYS A 40 2.52 -9.76 -0.99
C LYS A 40 1.14 -10.26 -1.40
N SER A 41 0.08 -9.57 -0.97
CA SER A 41 -1.29 -9.89 -1.39
C SER A 41 -1.47 -9.70 -2.91
N ILE A 42 -0.96 -8.60 -3.47
CA ILE A 42 -1.00 -8.34 -4.90
C ILE A 42 -0.16 -9.36 -5.68
N GLN A 43 1.01 -9.75 -5.16
CA GLN A 43 1.84 -10.82 -5.73
C GLN A 43 1.06 -12.13 -5.84
N TYR A 44 0.37 -12.53 -4.77
CA TYR A 44 -0.50 -13.70 -4.81
C TYR A 44 -1.61 -13.55 -5.87
N PHE A 45 -2.29 -12.40 -5.94
CA PHE A 45 -3.31 -12.19 -6.96
C PHE A 45 -2.77 -12.24 -8.39
N HIS A 46 -1.59 -11.65 -8.64
CA HIS A 46 -0.92 -11.71 -9.93
C HIS A 46 -0.63 -13.16 -10.34
N SER A 47 -0.19 -14.01 -9.39
CA SER A 47 0.01 -15.44 -9.64
C SER A 47 -1.27 -16.18 -10.07
N CYS A 48 -2.44 -15.63 -9.71
CA CYS A 48 -3.76 -16.14 -10.06
C CYS A 48 -4.36 -15.47 -11.32
N GLY A 49 -3.64 -14.58 -12.00
CA GLY A 49 -4.16 -13.80 -13.13
C GLY A 49 -5.17 -12.73 -12.72
N ILE A 50 -5.13 -12.29 -11.47
CA ILE A 50 -5.96 -11.22 -10.89
C ILE A 50 -5.07 -10.01 -10.67
N VAL A 51 -5.58 -8.82 -10.97
CA VAL A 51 -4.87 -7.54 -10.82
C VAL A 51 -5.62 -6.59 -9.90
N LEU A 52 -4.88 -5.65 -9.33
CA LEU A 52 -5.46 -4.57 -8.55
C LEU A 52 -6.15 -3.55 -9.48
N CYS A 53 -7.41 -3.26 -9.21
CA CYS A 53 -8.22 -2.30 -9.96
C CYS A 53 -7.58 -0.91 -9.92
N ARG A 54 -7.49 -0.26 -11.09
CA ARG A 54 -6.89 1.08 -11.26
C ARG A 54 -7.50 2.19 -10.39
N ARG A 55 -8.69 1.97 -9.86
CA ARG A 55 -9.46 2.95 -9.07
C ARG A 55 -9.54 2.60 -7.59
N THR A 56 -8.79 1.60 -7.13
CA THR A 56 -8.80 1.17 -5.73
C THR A 56 -8.46 2.36 -4.82
N PRO A 57 -9.39 2.79 -3.95
CA PRO A 57 -9.11 3.78 -2.91
C PRO A 57 -8.62 3.10 -1.63
N LEU A 58 -7.92 3.85 -0.77
CA LEU A 58 -7.49 3.35 0.54
C LEU A 58 -8.65 2.88 1.43
N PHE A 59 -9.80 3.58 1.42
CA PHE A 59 -10.95 3.22 2.27
C PHE A 59 -11.64 1.88 1.90
N LYS A 60 -11.20 1.22 0.83
CA LYS A 60 -11.65 -0.14 0.47
C LYS A 60 -10.65 -1.23 0.86
N ILE A 61 -9.59 -0.85 1.57
CA ILE A 61 -8.60 -1.75 2.14
C ILE A 61 -8.84 -1.71 3.64
N ASP A 62 -9.24 -2.85 4.18
CA ASP A 62 -9.43 -3.02 5.61
C ASP A 62 -8.16 -3.58 6.25
N LEU A 63 -7.94 -3.30 7.53
CA LEU A 63 -6.92 -3.94 8.34
C LEU A 63 -7.59 -4.89 9.33
N ASP A 64 -7.02 -6.08 9.52
CA ASP A 64 -7.38 -6.94 10.64
C ASP A 64 -6.65 -6.58 11.92
N ALA A 65 -6.88 -7.36 12.98
CA ALA A 65 -6.29 -7.13 14.29
C ALA A 65 -4.75 -7.23 14.28
N GLU A 66 -4.18 -7.90 13.27
CA GLU A 66 -2.75 -8.04 13.05
C GLU A 66 -2.20 -7.02 12.02
N PHE A 67 -3.00 -6.01 11.66
CA PHE A 67 -2.67 -4.99 10.65
C PHE A 67 -2.41 -5.55 9.25
N ARG A 68 -3.01 -6.70 8.91
CA ARG A 68 -2.89 -7.26 7.55
C ARG A 68 -3.97 -6.66 6.65
N PRO A 69 -3.59 -6.20 5.45
CA PRO A 69 -4.53 -5.60 4.52
C PRO A 69 -5.46 -6.64 3.91
N LYS A 70 -6.76 -6.35 3.95
CA LYS A 70 -7.84 -7.12 3.34
C LYS A 70 -8.44 -6.31 2.21
N LEU A 71 -8.29 -6.82 0.98
CA LEU A 71 -8.80 -6.19 -0.23
C LEU A 71 -10.26 -6.60 -0.46
N HIS A 72 -11.16 -5.63 -0.57
CA HIS A 72 -12.53 -5.90 -1.00
C HIS A 72 -12.54 -6.42 -2.45
N ILE A 73 -13.45 -7.35 -2.80
CA ILE A 73 -13.50 -7.96 -4.14
C ILE A 73 -13.63 -6.92 -5.27
N SER A 74 -14.28 -5.78 -5.00
CA SER A 74 -14.39 -4.69 -5.97
C SER A 74 -13.07 -3.99 -6.31
N CYS A 75 -12.00 -4.28 -5.57
CA CYS A 75 -10.64 -3.81 -5.81
C CYS A 75 -9.87 -4.74 -6.74
N LEU A 76 -10.44 -5.87 -7.13
CA LEU A 76 -9.78 -6.91 -7.92
C LEU A 76 -10.44 -7.01 -9.31
N GLU A 77 -9.62 -7.19 -10.33
CA GLU A 77 -10.03 -7.38 -11.72
C GLU A 77 -9.32 -8.61 -12.30
N VAL A 78 -10.03 -9.38 -13.14
CA VAL A 78 -9.38 -10.47 -13.91
C VAL A 78 -8.56 -9.84 -15.03
N LYS A 79 -7.32 -10.31 -15.20
CA LYS A 79 -6.44 -9.83 -16.27
C LYS A 79 -7.04 -10.05 -17.66
N ARG A 80 -6.98 -9.03 -18.51
CA ARG A 80 -7.49 -8.98 -19.89
C ARG A 80 -6.43 -8.60 -20.92
N ASN A 81 -5.38 -7.88 -20.50
CA ASN A 81 -4.28 -7.46 -21.37
C ASN A 81 -2.95 -7.44 -20.61
N GLU A 82 -1.85 -7.32 -21.33
CA GLU A 82 -0.50 -7.38 -20.79
C GLU A 82 -0.25 -6.26 -19.77
N TYR A 83 -0.67 -5.03 -20.08
CA TYR A 83 -0.42 -3.83 -19.27
C TYR A 83 -1.15 -3.79 -17.90
N GLU A 84 -2.04 -4.73 -17.61
CA GLU A 84 -2.84 -4.70 -16.38
C GLU A 84 -2.03 -4.98 -15.13
N TYR A 85 -0.92 -5.72 -15.23
CA TYR A 85 0.00 -5.92 -14.11
C TYR A 85 0.70 -4.61 -13.73
N GLU A 86 1.24 -3.90 -14.72
CA GLU A 86 1.92 -2.61 -14.60
C GLU A 86 0.97 -1.53 -14.10
N ASN A 87 -0.32 -1.61 -14.47
CA ASN A 87 -1.35 -0.74 -13.92
C ASN A 87 -1.73 -1.10 -12.48
N GLY A 88 -1.69 -2.38 -12.12
CA GLY A 88 -1.78 -2.84 -10.73
C GLY A 88 -0.64 -2.27 -9.88
N VAL A 89 0.60 -2.34 -10.39
CA VAL A 89 1.79 -1.75 -9.74
C VAL A 89 1.69 -0.23 -9.62
N PHE A 90 1.19 0.47 -10.65
CA PHE A 90 0.91 1.90 -10.54
C PHE A 90 -0.09 2.21 -9.42
N THR A 91 -1.14 1.39 -9.31
CA THR A 91 -2.14 1.56 -8.26
C THR A 91 -1.53 1.31 -6.89
N PHE A 92 -0.67 0.31 -6.75
CA PHE A 92 0.11 0.08 -5.54
C PHE A 92 0.97 1.30 -5.17
N GLY A 93 1.76 1.84 -6.10
CA GLY A 93 2.60 3.02 -5.85
C GLY A 93 1.79 4.24 -5.42
N ARG A 94 0.61 4.45 -6.02
CA ARG A 94 -0.35 5.47 -5.58
C ARG A 94 -0.82 5.23 -4.15
N LEU A 95 -1.26 4.01 -3.83
CA LEU A 95 -1.74 3.66 -2.48
C LEU A 95 -0.63 3.83 -1.44
N PHE A 96 0.61 3.48 -1.79
CA PHE A 96 1.77 3.69 -0.95
C PHE A 96 1.97 5.18 -0.66
N TYR A 97 1.96 6.03 -1.69
CA TYR A 97 2.03 7.48 -1.51
C TYR A 97 0.89 8.02 -0.62
N GLU A 98 -0.35 7.62 -0.91
CA GLU A 98 -1.53 8.06 -0.14
C GLU A 98 -1.44 7.62 1.32
N MET A 99 -1.03 6.38 1.58
CA MET A 99 -0.89 5.83 2.93
C MET A 99 0.24 6.51 3.69
N TYR A 100 1.40 6.67 3.04
CA TYR A 100 2.59 7.16 3.71
C TYR A 100 2.46 8.62 4.09
N PHE A 101 1.89 9.46 3.22
CA PHE A 101 1.72 10.89 3.48
C PHE A 101 0.36 11.25 4.06
N ASN A 102 -0.51 10.25 4.29
CA ASN A 102 -1.89 10.44 4.72
C ASN A 102 -2.63 11.47 3.84
N VAL A 103 -2.54 11.30 2.53
CA VAL A 103 -3.16 12.17 1.53
C VAL A 103 -4.17 11.40 0.69
N ARG A 104 -5.24 12.06 0.26
CA ARG A 104 -6.23 11.48 -0.65
C ARG A 104 -6.10 12.15 -2.02
N LEU A 105 -5.62 11.42 -3.02
CA LEU A 105 -5.59 11.92 -4.39
C LEU A 105 -6.97 11.70 -5.03
N SER A 106 -7.54 12.75 -5.63
CA SER A 106 -8.89 12.70 -6.15
C SER A 106 -9.04 11.65 -7.26
N HIS A 107 -10.15 10.90 -7.26
CA HIS A 107 -10.48 9.94 -8.32
C HIS A 107 -10.75 10.62 -9.67
N SER A 108 -11.16 11.89 -9.67
CA SER A 108 -11.41 12.69 -10.88
C SER A 108 -10.14 13.13 -11.59
N ASP A 109 -9.01 13.10 -10.88
CA ASP A 109 -7.75 13.55 -11.44
C ASP A 109 -7.27 12.55 -12.48
N SER A 110 -6.96 13.05 -13.67
CA SER A 110 -6.37 12.23 -14.73
C SER A 110 -5.11 11.54 -14.20
N THR A 111 -4.79 10.36 -14.73
CA THR A 111 -3.57 9.62 -14.37
C THR A 111 -2.32 10.49 -14.49
N LYS A 112 -2.31 11.44 -15.43
CA LYS A 112 -1.25 12.43 -15.62
C LYS A 112 -1.17 13.44 -14.47
N LEU A 113 -2.31 13.94 -14.00
CA LEU A 113 -2.36 14.86 -12.85
C LEU A 113 -1.91 14.15 -11.57
N LYS A 114 -2.33 12.89 -11.36
CA LYS A 114 -1.87 12.06 -10.23
C LYS A 114 -0.36 11.84 -10.24
N ARG A 115 0.21 11.53 -11.41
CA ARG A 115 1.67 11.41 -11.58
C ARG A 115 2.38 12.68 -11.21
N ASN A 116 1.96 13.83 -11.75
CA ASN A 116 2.56 15.12 -11.42
C ASN A 116 2.53 15.42 -9.91
N THR A 117 1.46 15.01 -9.21
CA THR A 117 1.39 15.13 -7.75
C THR A 117 2.37 14.20 -7.04
N ILE A 118 2.48 12.94 -7.47
CA ILE A 118 3.39 11.94 -6.90
C ILE A 118 4.87 12.29 -7.18
N VAL A 119 5.19 13.08 -8.20
CA VAL A 119 6.57 13.59 -8.41
C VAL A 119 7.01 14.51 -7.25
N LYS A 120 6.09 15.15 -6.54
CA LYS A 120 6.42 16.04 -5.44
C LYS A 120 6.47 15.26 -4.12
N ARG A 121 7.69 15.09 -3.59
CA ARG A 121 7.92 14.57 -2.23
C ARG A 121 7.43 15.58 -1.19
N PRO A 122 6.44 15.24 -0.36
CA PRO A 122 6.11 16.05 0.81
C PRO A 122 7.29 16.09 1.79
N SER A 123 7.47 17.20 2.50
CA SER A 123 8.52 17.31 3.52
C SER A 123 8.20 16.51 4.78
N GLU A 124 6.92 16.23 5.04
CA GLU A 124 6.45 15.52 6.22
C GLU A 124 5.33 14.53 5.85
N PRO A 125 5.29 13.35 6.48
CA PRO A 125 6.31 12.82 7.38
C PRO A 125 7.55 12.34 6.59
N GLU A 126 8.74 12.34 7.21
CA GLU A 126 9.98 11.92 6.53
C GLU A 126 9.91 10.45 6.06
N ILE A 127 10.01 10.24 4.74
CA ILE A 127 10.09 8.90 4.17
C ILE A 127 11.55 8.52 3.94
N ARG A 128 11.90 7.26 4.19
CA ARG A 128 13.22 6.75 3.81
C ARG A 128 13.41 6.76 2.29
N GLU A 129 14.65 6.94 1.85
CA GLU A 129 14.94 7.21 0.43
C GLU A 129 14.56 6.05 -0.50
N ASP A 130 14.83 4.79 -0.11
CA ASP A 130 14.48 3.63 -0.94
C ASP A 130 12.96 3.49 -1.16
N ALA A 131 12.14 3.73 -0.14
CA ALA A 131 10.69 3.67 -0.21
C ALA A 131 10.16 4.80 -1.10
N TRP A 132 10.76 5.99 -1.02
CA TRP A 132 10.45 7.07 -1.95
C TRP A 132 10.77 6.70 -3.41
N GLN A 133 11.96 6.16 -3.67
CA GLN A 133 12.37 5.74 -5.00
C GLN A 133 11.49 4.60 -5.54
N LEU A 134 11.06 3.69 -4.68
CA LEU A 134 10.11 2.63 -5.04
C LEU A 134 8.76 3.22 -5.45
N ILE A 135 8.22 4.17 -4.68
CA ILE A 135 6.99 4.88 -5.04
C ILE A 135 7.12 5.52 -6.43
N GLN A 136 8.23 6.22 -6.69
CA GLN A 136 8.46 6.87 -7.98
C GLN A 136 8.52 5.89 -9.14
N ARG A 137 9.26 4.77 -9.00
CA ARG A 137 9.35 3.73 -10.03
C ARG A 137 8.01 3.03 -10.27
N CYS A 138 7.28 2.70 -9.21
CA CYS A 138 5.92 2.15 -9.34
C CYS A 138 4.99 3.11 -10.09
N CYS A 139 5.19 4.42 -9.93
CA CYS A 139 4.38 5.46 -10.54
C CYS A 139 4.92 5.97 -11.90
N ALA A 140 5.91 5.30 -12.50
CA ALA A 140 6.52 5.72 -13.76
C ALA A 140 5.48 5.92 -14.88
N GLU A 141 5.72 6.92 -15.73
CA GLU A 141 4.82 7.26 -16.84
C GLU A 141 4.71 6.09 -17.82
N ASP A 142 5.86 5.61 -18.26
CA ASP A 142 5.98 4.39 -19.05
C ASP A 142 5.66 3.15 -18.19
N PRO A 143 4.64 2.34 -18.55
CA PRO A 143 4.32 1.11 -17.85
C PRO A 143 5.48 0.11 -17.81
N GLU A 144 6.28 0.01 -18.88
CA GLU A 144 7.37 -0.96 -18.98
C GLU A 144 8.56 -0.60 -18.09
N SER A 145 8.68 0.67 -17.71
CA SER A 145 9.67 1.16 -16.76
C SER A 145 9.29 0.88 -15.29
N ARG A 146 8.10 0.34 -15.01
CA ARG A 146 7.66 0.00 -13.65
C ARG A 146 8.21 -1.37 -13.26
N PRO A 147 8.55 -1.58 -11.97
CA PRO A 147 8.92 -2.90 -11.50
C PRO A 147 7.73 -3.86 -11.59
N THR A 148 8.02 -5.15 -11.67
CA THR A 148 7.05 -6.21 -11.40
C THR A 148 6.70 -6.24 -9.91
N ILE A 149 5.56 -6.84 -9.55
CA ILE A 149 5.20 -6.97 -8.14
C ILE A 149 6.18 -7.88 -7.37
N ASP A 150 6.82 -8.84 -8.05
CA ASP A 150 7.84 -9.70 -7.46
C ASP A 150 9.09 -8.89 -7.07
N GLU A 151 9.55 -8.00 -7.95
CA GLU A 151 10.65 -7.08 -7.65
C GLU A 151 10.29 -6.11 -6.52
N VAL A 152 9.03 -5.63 -6.47
CA VAL A 152 8.54 -4.78 -5.37
C VAL A 152 8.62 -5.53 -4.04
N VAL A 153 8.10 -6.76 -3.96
CA VAL A 153 8.13 -7.56 -2.72
C VAL A 153 9.57 -7.82 -2.29
N GLN A 154 10.41 -8.30 -3.22
CA GLN A 154 11.81 -8.60 -2.95
C GLN A 154 12.57 -7.39 -2.41
N GLU A 155 12.38 -6.22 -3.02
CA GLU A 155 13.00 -4.98 -2.57
C GLU A 155 12.51 -4.59 -1.17
N MET A 156 11.20 -4.64 -0.94
CA MET A 156 10.63 -4.27 0.35
C MET A 156 11.05 -5.21 1.49
N GLU A 157 11.23 -6.50 1.22
CA GLU A 157 11.75 -7.49 2.19
C GLU A 157 13.24 -7.30 2.48
N SER A 158 13.99 -6.69 1.55
CA SER A 158 15.41 -6.39 1.75
C SER A 158 15.66 -5.19 2.67
N TRP A 159 14.61 -4.41 2.97
CA TRP A 159 14.70 -3.27 3.86
C TRP A 159 14.86 -3.75 5.30
N ASP A 160 15.95 -3.35 5.94
CA ASP A 160 16.15 -3.59 7.37
C ASP A 160 15.24 -2.64 8.16
N VAL A 161 14.01 -3.07 8.42
CA VAL A 161 13.01 -2.27 9.15
C VAL A 161 13.32 -2.22 10.66
N GLU A 162 14.32 -2.97 11.14
CA GLU A 162 14.69 -3.07 12.56
C GLU A 162 15.84 -2.14 12.98
N SER A 163 16.62 -1.57 12.05
CA SER A 163 17.87 -0.86 12.38
C SER A 163 17.73 0.61 12.83
N GLU A 164 16.55 1.23 12.80
CA GLU A 164 16.37 2.66 13.13
C GLU A 164 16.14 2.94 14.64
N ILE A 165 16.19 1.93 15.51
CA ILE A 165 15.93 2.09 16.96
C ILE A 165 17.23 2.36 17.77
N ALA A 166 18.41 2.26 17.16
CA ALA A 166 19.68 2.32 17.89
C ALA A 166 20.58 3.51 17.52
N THR A 167 20.21 4.71 17.96
CA THR A 167 21.22 5.72 18.32
C THR A 167 20.77 6.51 19.55
N PRO A 168 21.10 6.08 20.78
CA PRO A 168 21.20 7.01 21.89
C PRO A 168 22.43 7.89 21.68
N ALA A 169 22.23 9.20 21.77
CA ALA A 169 23.25 10.22 21.72
C ALA A 169 24.46 9.85 22.62
N SER A 170 25.62 9.70 22.01
CA SER A 170 26.89 9.78 22.73
C SER A 170 27.23 11.25 22.92
N ASP A 171 26.67 11.83 24.00
CA ASP A 171 27.29 12.95 24.69
C ASP A 171 28.43 12.41 25.57
N SER A 172 29.46 13.25 25.73
CA SER A 172 30.54 13.23 26.73
C SER A 172 31.88 12.60 26.33
N GLY A 173 32.86 13.49 26.14
CA GLY A 173 34.29 13.26 26.13
C GLY A 173 35.04 14.57 25.91
#